data_AF-A0AAW9QUL9-F1
#
_entry.id   AF-A0AAW9QUL9-F1
#
_cell.length_a   1.000
_cell.length_b   1.000
_cell.length_c   1.000
_cell.angle_alpha   90.00
_cell.angle_beta   90.00
_cell.angle_gamma   90.00
#
_symmetry.space_group_name_H-M   'P 1'
#
loop_
_entity.id
_entity.type
_entity.pdbx_description
1 polymer ?
#
loop_
_entity_poly.entity_id
_entity_poly.type
_entity_poly.pdbx_seq_one_letter_code
_entity_poly.pdbx_strand_id
1 'polypeptide(L)'
;MESMQPTETQSPIITDKPGSLSKPANSTEQFWTETVEPIWDSVMAYLANVPDYIAGFFSGYKKPLIVLGAILASFVTVKVTLAVLDAIDDIPLLAPILQLIGIVYTGWFVWRYLLKDESRRELLAEIDALKAQVFGSHNNPL
;
A
#
# COMPACT_ATOMS: atom_id res chain seq x y z
N MET A 1 38.35 6.80 -87.87
CA MET A 1 37.37 5.72 -88.13
C MET A 1 36.43 5.69 -86.93
N GLU A 2 35.31 6.37 -87.08
CA GLU A 2 34.14 6.33 -86.20
C GLU A 2 33.12 5.40 -86.87
N SER A 3 32.48 4.50 -86.13
CA SER A 3 31.25 3.86 -86.57
C SER A 3 30.44 3.37 -85.37
N MET A 4 29.18 3.80 -85.38
CA MET A 4 28.15 3.71 -84.33
C MET A 4 27.40 2.36 -84.30
N GLN A 5 26.53 2.25 -83.27
CA GLN A 5 25.23 1.53 -83.15
C GLN A 5 25.17 0.19 -82.39
N PRO A 6 24.00 -0.19 -81.81
CA PRO A 6 22.87 0.63 -81.29
C PRO A 6 22.29 0.14 -79.93
N THR A 7 21.44 0.97 -79.32
CA THR A 7 20.55 0.65 -78.18
C THR A 7 19.35 -0.20 -78.63
N GLU A 8 18.99 -1.24 -77.88
CA GLU A 8 17.61 -1.76 -77.83
C GLU A 8 17.18 -2.11 -76.39
N THR A 9 16.11 -1.44 -75.97
CA THR A 9 15.29 -1.72 -74.79
C THR A 9 14.32 -2.85 -75.11
N GLN A 10 14.27 -3.92 -74.31
CA GLN A 10 13.11 -4.83 -74.28
C GLN A 10 12.84 -5.29 -72.84
N SER A 11 11.77 -4.78 -72.24
CA SER A 11 11.12 -5.40 -71.08
C SER A 11 9.93 -6.23 -71.56
N PRO A 12 9.74 -7.45 -71.03
CA PRO A 12 8.41 -8.03 -70.94
C PRO A 12 7.99 -8.20 -69.47
N ILE A 13 6.83 -7.61 -69.19
CA ILE A 13 5.87 -7.79 -68.10
C ILE A 13 5.91 -9.20 -67.45
N ILE A 14 5.89 -9.26 -66.11
CA ILE A 14 5.30 -10.37 -65.33
C ILE A 14 4.51 -9.71 -64.18
N THR A 15 3.21 -9.48 -64.38
CA THR A 15 2.10 -10.29 -63.84
C THR A 15 1.93 -10.15 -62.33
N ASP A 16 0.94 -9.34 -61.95
CA ASP A 16 0.31 -9.35 -60.64
C ASP A 16 0.03 -10.79 -60.20
N LYS A 17 0.50 -11.17 -59.00
CA LYS A 17 0.02 -12.38 -58.34
C LYS A 17 -0.70 -12.01 -57.04
N PRO A 18 -1.93 -12.49 -56.84
CA PRO A 18 -2.82 -12.05 -55.78
C PRO A 18 -2.33 -12.54 -54.42
N GLY A 19 -2.75 -11.82 -53.37
CA GLY A 19 -2.35 -12.04 -51.99
C GLY A 19 -2.17 -13.51 -51.60
N SER A 20 -0.96 -13.83 -51.14
CA SER A 20 -0.74 -14.89 -50.17
C SER A 20 -0.41 -14.22 -48.86
N LEU A 21 -1.42 -14.10 -48.00
CA LEU A 21 -1.21 -14.11 -46.55
C LEU A 21 -0.57 -15.46 -46.21
N SER A 22 0.74 -15.56 -46.41
CA SER A 22 1.52 -16.69 -45.93
C SER A 22 1.46 -16.60 -44.41
N LYS A 23 0.54 -17.33 -43.80
CA LYS A 23 0.55 -17.62 -42.37
C LYS A 23 1.94 -18.21 -42.09
N PRO A 24 2.78 -17.54 -41.30
CA PRO A 24 4.09 -18.08 -41.03
C PRO A 24 3.87 -19.26 -40.07
N ALA A 25 4.01 -20.47 -40.59
CA ALA A 25 3.96 -21.69 -39.77
C ALA A 25 5.21 -21.83 -38.87
N ASN A 26 6.19 -20.92 -39.01
CA ASN A 26 7.49 -20.95 -38.31
C ASN A 26 7.96 -19.59 -37.76
N SER A 27 7.36 -18.45 -38.09
CA SER A 27 7.85 -17.15 -37.59
C SER A 27 7.58 -16.96 -36.10
N THR A 28 6.56 -17.63 -35.57
CA THR A 28 6.27 -17.60 -34.13
C THR A 28 7.41 -18.27 -33.37
N GLU A 29 7.85 -19.46 -33.78
CA GLU A 29 8.98 -20.16 -33.16
C GLU A 29 10.33 -19.45 -33.38
N GLN A 30 10.55 -18.85 -34.55
CA GLN A 30 11.72 -18.01 -34.80
C GLN A 30 11.73 -16.74 -33.92
N PHE A 31 10.57 -16.11 -33.70
CA PHE A 31 10.45 -14.95 -32.81
C PHE A 31 10.66 -15.34 -31.33
N TRP A 32 10.10 -16.48 -30.91
CA TRP A 32 10.30 -17.02 -29.57
C TRP A 32 11.79 -17.29 -29.28
N THR A 33 12.54 -17.78 -30.25
CA THR A 33 13.97 -18.10 -30.06
C THR A 33 14.90 -16.91 -30.27
N GLU A 34 14.70 -16.09 -31.31
CA GLU A 34 15.63 -14.99 -31.63
C GLU A 34 15.39 -13.74 -30.78
N THR A 35 14.14 -13.48 -30.38
CA THR A 35 13.77 -12.25 -29.65
C THR A 35 13.44 -12.54 -28.19
N VAL A 36 12.68 -13.59 -27.90
CA VAL A 36 12.17 -13.81 -26.53
C VAL A 36 13.22 -14.45 -25.62
N GLU A 37 13.99 -15.44 -26.07
CA GLU A 37 15.05 -16.05 -25.23
C GLU A 37 16.05 -15.05 -24.63
N PRO A 38 16.72 -14.18 -25.40
CA PRO A 38 17.70 -13.24 -24.84
C PRO A 38 17.06 -12.17 -23.94
N ILE A 39 15.82 -11.77 -24.24
CA ILE A 39 15.04 -10.86 -23.39
C ILE A 39 14.65 -11.56 -22.09
N TRP A 40 14.26 -12.82 -22.15
CA TRP A 40 13.87 -13.61 -20.99
C TRP A 40 15.04 -13.76 -20.02
N ASP A 41 16.23 -14.08 -20.53
CA ASP A 41 17.43 -14.19 -19.72
C ASP A 41 17.83 -12.85 -19.10
N SER A 42 17.74 -11.76 -19.87
CA SER A 42 18.01 -10.41 -19.38
C SER A 42 17.03 -10.02 -18.27
N VAL A 43 15.73 -10.24 -18.49
CA VAL A 43 14.68 -9.96 -17.50
C VAL A 43 14.89 -10.80 -16.25
N MET A 44 15.16 -12.09 -16.38
CA MET A 44 15.37 -12.98 -15.23
C MET A 44 16.65 -12.64 -14.47
N ALA A 45 17.72 -12.20 -15.14
CA ALA A 45 18.93 -11.71 -14.49
C ALA A 45 18.67 -10.44 -13.65
N TYR A 46 17.85 -9.51 -14.15
CA TYR A 46 17.42 -8.35 -13.36
C TYR A 46 16.44 -8.74 -12.26
N LEU A 47 15.50 -9.66 -12.53
CA LEU A 47 14.51 -10.16 -11.57
C LEU A 47 15.15 -10.92 -10.41
N ALA A 48 16.26 -11.64 -10.66
CA ALA A 48 17.03 -12.33 -9.62
C ALA A 48 17.60 -11.36 -8.58
N ASN A 49 17.88 -10.12 -8.97
CA ASN A 49 18.37 -9.07 -8.08
C ASN A 49 17.23 -8.21 -7.48
N VAL A 50 15.97 -8.35 -7.94
CA VAL A 50 14.81 -7.63 -7.39
C VAL A 50 14.65 -7.84 -5.89
N PRO A 51 14.74 -9.06 -5.35
CA PRO A 51 14.63 -9.28 -3.91
C PRO A 51 15.63 -8.44 -3.12
N ASP A 52 16.86 -8.28 -3.60
CA ASP A 52 17.91 -7.51 -2.91
C ASP A 52 17.66 -6.00 -2.97
N TYR A 53 17.20 -5.46 -4.11
CA TYR A 53 16.82 -4.04 -4.21
C TYR A 53 15.61 -3.71 -3.35
N ILE A 54 14.60 -4.59 -3.34
CA ILE A 54 13.41 -4.46 -2.51
C ILE A 54 13.80 -4.57 -1.04
N ALA A 55 14.60 -5.57 -0.66
CA ALA A 55 15.06 -5.75 0.71
C ALA A 55 15.90 -4.55 1.19
N GLY A 56 16.79 -4.01 0.35
CA GLY A 56 17.60 -2.83 0.65
C GLY A 56 16.76 -1.57 0.81
N PHE A 57 15.76 -1.36 -0.06
CA PHE A 57 14.81 -0.26 0.04
C PHE A 57 13.98 -0.36 1.32
N PHE A 58 13.27 -1.46 1.53
CA PHE A 58 12.44 -1.63 2.71
C PHE A 58 13.29 -1.50 3.97
N SER A 59 14.52 -2.04 3.99
CA SER A 59 15.42 -1.94 5.15
C SER A 59 15.96 -0.54 5.41
N GLY A 60 16.35 0.20 4.37
CA GLY A 60 16.81 1.59 4.50
C GLY A 60 15.68 2.56 4.87
N TYR A 61 14.46 2.31 4.40
CA TYR A 61 13.32 3.19 4.59
C TYR A 61 12.31 2.73 5.65
N LYS A 62 12.58 1.66 6.44
CA LYS A 62 11.62 1.12 7.44
C LYS A 62 11.00 2.21 8.30
N LYS A 63 11.83 3.08 8.90
CA LYS A 63 11.37 4.13 9.82
C LYS A 63 10.44 5.15 9.15
N PRO A 64 10.84 5.85 8.06
CA PRO A 64 9.95 6.79 7.39
C PRO A 64 8.74 6.11 6.76
N LEU A 65 8.87 4.88 6.24
CA LEU A 65 7.76 4.13 5.66
C LEU A 65 6.70 3.78 6.72
N ILE A 66 7.11 3.38 7.92
CA ILE A 66 6.19 3.14 9.05
C ILE A 66 5.49 4.42 9.45
N VAL A 67 6.21 5.55 9.55
CA VAL A 67 5.59 6.84 9.91
C VAL A 67 4.58 7.28 8.86
N LEU A 68 4.94 7.21 7.58
CA LEU A 68 4.03 7.54 6.48
C LEU A 68 2.83 6.60 6.45
N GLY A 69 3.08 5.30 6.62
CA GLY A 69 2.05 4.28 6.75
C GLY A 69 1.12 4.54 7.94
N ALA A 70 1.65 4.95 9.08
CA ALA A 70 0.88 5.30 10.28
C ALA A 70 0.03 6.55 10.07
N ILE A 71 0.55 7.56 9.36
CA ILE A 71 -0.23 8.75 8.97
C ILE A 71 -1.38 8.33 8.05
N LEU A 72 -1.11 7.59 6.98
CA LEU A 72 -2.16 7.13 6.08
C LEU A 72 -3.18 6.24 6.80
N ALA A 73 -2.72 5.33 7.65
CA ALA A 73 -3.56 4.48 8.47
C ALA A 73 -4.41 5.29 9.46
N SER A 74 -3.89 6.39 10.03
CA SER A 74 -4.67 7.24 10.92
C SER A 74 -5.78 7.96 10.17
N PHE A 75 -5.52 8.45 8.95
CA PHE A 75 -6.57 9.01 8.08
C PHE A 75 -7.67 7.99 7.76
N VAL A 76 -7.29 6.76 7.39
CA VAL A 76 -8.25 5.68 7.13
C VAL A 76 -9.02 5.33 8.40
N THR A 77 -8.34 5.24 9.54
CA THR A 77 -8.97 4.96 10.84
C THR A 77 -10.01 6.01 11.18
N VAL A 78 -9.68 7.30 11.03
CA VAL A 78 -10.65 8.40 11.25
C VAL A 78 -11.85 8.25 10.32
N LYS A 79 -11.63 7.98 9.02
CA LYS A 79 -12.72 7.76 8.05
C LYS A 79 -13.60 6.58 8.43
N VAL A 80 -13.02 5.46 8.83
CA VAL A 80 -13.77 4.27 9.26
C VAL A 80 -14.56 4.56 10.52
N THR A 81 -13.96 5.22 11.52
CA THR A 81 -14.67 5.62 12.74
C THR A 81 -15.86 6.53 12.43
N LEU A 82 -15.67 7.52 11.55
CA LEU A 82 -16.77 8.40 11.11
C LEU A 82 -17.86 7.62 10.37
N ALA A 83 -17.50 6.69 9.48
CA ALA A 83 -18.47 5.85 8.78
C ALA A 83 -19.25 4.92 9.72
N VAL A 84 -18.59 4.42 10.78
CA VAL A 84 -19.26 3.64 11.82
C VAL A 84 -20.22 4.50 12.63
N LEU A 85 -19.83 5.73 12.98
CA LEU A 85 -20.72 6.68 13.66
C LEU A 85 -21.95 7.02 12.80
N ASP A 86 -21.75 7.24 11.50
CA ASP A 86 -22.82 7.49 10.53
C ASP A 86 -23.79 6.29 10.45
N ALA A 87 -23.24 5.08 10.37
CA ALA A 87 -24.04 3.84 10.37
C ALA A 87 -24.76 3.57 11.70
N ILE A 88 -24.21 4.04 12.82
CA ILE A 88 -24.87 3.98 14.13
C ILE A 88 -26.05 4.95 14.17
N ASP A 89 -25.88 6.18 13.65
CA ASP A 89 -26.95 7.19 13.58
C ASP A 89 -28.10 6.73 12.68
N ASP A 90 -27.82 5.95 11.63
CA ASP A 90 -28.83 5.31 10.78
C ASP A 90 -29.64 4.21 11.49
N ILE A 91 -29.17 3.70 12.63
CA ILE A 91 -29.85 2.66 13.41
C ILE A 91 -30.51 3.31 14.65
N PRO A 92 -31.82 3.57 14.64
CA PRO A 92 -32.50 4.37 15.65
C PRO A 92 -32.50 3.79 17.08
N LEU A 93 -32.08 2.52 17.25
CA LEU A 93 -32.00 1.85 18.56
C LEU A 93 -30.58 1.85 19.16
N LEU A 94 -29.52 2.03 18.38
CA LEU A 94 -28.15 1.95 18.89
C LEU A 94 -27.79 3.13 19.79
N ALA A 95 -28.09 4.36 19.35
CA ALA A 95 -27.84 5.58 20.13
C ALA A 95 -28.47 5.52 21.55
N PRO A 96 -29.78 5.21 21.73
CA PRO A 96 -30.36 5.12 23.06
C PRO A 96 -29.80 3.95 23.90
N ILE A 97 -29.40 2.84 23.28
CA ILE A 97 -28.75 1.71 23.99
C ILE A 97 -27.36 2.10 24.49
N LEU A 98 -26.53 2.74 23.65
CA LEU A 98 -25.19 3.22 24.05
C LEU A 98 -25.29 4.28 25.16
N GLN A 99 -26.28 5.17 25.08
CA GLN A 99 -26.56 6.14 26.14
C GLN A 99 -26.95 5.44 27.45
N LEU A 100 -27.82 4.42 27.40
CA LEU A 100 -28.22 3.67 28.59
C LEU A 100 -27.02 2.92 29.20
N ILE A 101 -26.21 2.25 28.38
CA ILE A 101 -24.96 1.59 28.80
C ILE A 101 -24.03 2.62 29.44
N GLY A 102 -23.85 3.78 28.82
CA GLY A 102 -23.05 4.87 29.35
C GLY A 102 -23.53 5.33 30.72
N ILE A 103 -24.83 5.58 30.89
CA ILE A 103 -25.40 5.97 32.19
C ILE A 103 -25.19 4.89 33.25
N VAL A 104 -25.38 3.61 32.90
CA VAL A 104 -25.14 2.49 33.84
C VAL A 104 -23.67 2.44 34.24
N TYR A 105 -22.74 2.50 33.29
CA TYR A 105 -21.30 2.46 33.57
C TYR A 105 -20.82 3.70 34.32
N THR A 106 -21.24 4.90 33.92
CA THR A 106 -20.91 6.14 34.62
C THR A 106 -21.49 6.13 36.03
N GLY A 107 -22.74 5.71 36.21
CA GLY A 107 -23.37 5.58 37.52
C GLY A 107 -22.63 4.59 38.42
N TRP A 108 -22.30 3.40 37.89
CA TRP A 108 -21.50 2.41 38.60
C TRP A 108 -20.11 2.92 38.94
N PHE A 109 -19.44 3.61 38.01
CA PHE A 109 -18.11 4.17 38.21
C PHE A 109 -18.12 5.24 39.31
N VAL A 110 -19.06 6.18 39.22
CA VAL A 110 -19.21 7.24 40.22
C VAL A 110 -19.47 6.63 41.60
N TRP A 111 -20.37 5.65 41.68
CA TRP A 111 -20.66 5.01 42.96
C TRP A 111 -19.47 4.20 43.51
N ARG A 112 -18.85 3.37 42.66
CA ARG A 112 -17.78 2.43 43.04
C ARG A 112 -16.46 3.10 43.37
N TYR A 113 -16.12 4.18 42.67
CA TYR A 113 -14.82 4.83 42.73
C TYR A 113 -14.89 6.25 43.30
N LEU A 114 -15.93 7.00 42.95
CA LEU A 114 -16.10 8.37 43.44
C LEU A 114 -16.95 8.49 44.68
N LEU A 115 -17.69 7.52 45.19
CA LEU A 115 -18.46 7.65 46.46
C LEU A 115 -17.94 6.74 47.57
N LYS A 116 -17.35 5.60 47.19
CA LYS A 116 -16.76 4.65 48.15
C LYS A 116 -15.43 5.19 48.66
N ASP A 117 -15.40 5.59 49.93
CA ASP A 117 -14.28 6.28 50.59
C ASP A 117 -12.94 5.55 50.43
N GLU A 118 -12.95 4.23 50.64
CA GLU A 118 -11.78 3.37 50.48
C GLU A 118 -11.18 3.44 49.07
N SER A 119 -12.03 3.48 48.03
CA SER A 119 -11.60 3.54 46.63
C SER A 119 -11.23 4.95 46.15
N ARG A 120 -11.78 6.00 46.78
CA ARG A 120 -11.33 7.38 46.56
C ARG A 120 -9.89 7.55 47.02
N ARG A 121 -9.54 7.02 48.20
CA ARG A 121 -8.19 7.16 48.77
C ARG A 121 -7.14 6.40 47.96
N GLU A 122 -7.50 5.21 47.47
CA GLU A 122 -6.64 4.39 46.61
C GLU A 122 -6.40 5.06 45.25
N LEU A 123 -7.45 5.54 44.58
CA LEU A 123 -7.33 6.26 43.31
C LEU A 123 -6.54 7.57 43.41
N LEU A 124 -6.76 8.36 44.46
CA LEU A 124 -6.00 9.59 44.65
C LEU A 124 -4.51 9.31 44.88
N ALA A 125 -4.19 8.25 45.64
CA ALA A 125 -2.81 7.82 45.84
C ALA A 125 -2.16 7.34 44.52
N GLU A 126 -2.87 6.59 43.69
CA GLU A 126 -2.39 6.16 42.37
C GLU A 126 -2.20 7.33 41.41
N ILE A 127 -3.13 8.29 41.38
CA ILE A 127 -3.02 9.50 40.55
C ILE A 127 -1.84 10.35 40.99
N ASP A 128 -1.63 10.55 42.29
CA ASP A 128 -0.48 11.29 42.82
C ASP A 128 0.84 10.57 42.51
N ALA A 129 0.87 9.24 42.58
CA ALA A 129 2.05 8.44 42.21
C ALA A 129 2.36 8.55 40.71
N LEU A 130 1.35 8.44 39.84
CA LEU A 130 1.50 8.61 38.39
C LEU A 130 1.94 10.04 38.05
N LYS A 131 1.36 11.04 38.71
CA LYS A 131 1.74 12.45 38.56
C LYS A 131 3.20 12.67 38.98
N ALA A 132 3.63 12.10 40.10
CA ALA A 132 5.02 12.17 40.53
C ALA A 132 5.98 11.47 39.55
N GLN A 133 5.54 10.38 38.91
CA GLN A 133 6.32 9.63 37.94
C GLN A 133 6.43 10.34 36.57
N VAL A 134 5.36 11.00 36.12
CA VAL A 134 5.32 11.72 34.83
C VAL A 134 5.95 13.11 34.94
N PHE A 135 5.71 13.82 36.04
CA PHE A 135 6.22 15.19 36.25
C PHE A 135 7.55 15.25 37.02
N GLY A 136 7.98 14.14 37.62
CA GLY A 136 9.27 14.03 38.31
C GLY A 136 9.40 14.93 39.54
N SER A 137 9.32 14.34 40.73
CA SER A 137 9.94 14.99 41.90
C SER A 137 11.45 14.94 41.73
N HIS A 138 12.03 16.00 41.17
CA HIS A 138 13.47 16.23 41.18
C HIS A 138 13.91 16.65 42.59
N ASN A 139 13.94 15.69 43.52
CA ASN A 139 14.58 15.85 44.82
C ASN A 139 16.05 15.47 44.70
N ASN A 140 16.87 16.44 44.32
CA ASN A 140 18.32 16.39 44.55
C ASN A 140 18.59 16.95 45.95
N PRO A 141 18.89 16.13 46.98
CA PRO A 141 19.41 16.66 48.24
C PRO A 141 20.86 17.12 48.01
N LEU A 142 21.10 18.42 48.20
CA LEU A 142 22.44 18.96 48.45
C LEU A 142 22.82 18.69 49.92
#